data_AF-A0A0P7K0X6-F1
#
_entry.id   AF-A0A0P7K0X6-F1
#
_cell.length_a   1.000
_cell.length_b   1.000
_cell.length_c   1.000
_cell.angle_alpha   90.00
_cell.angle_beta   90.00
_cell.angle_gamma   90.00
#
_symmetry.space_group_name_H-M   'P 1'
#
loop_
_entity.id
_entity.type
_entity.pdbx_description
1 polymer ?
#
loop_
_entity_poly.entity_id
_entity_poly.type
_entity_poly.pdbx_seq_one_letter_code
_entity_poly.pdbx_strand_id
1 'polypeptide(L)'
;MYNGNKITYDNLNESTKQKFTNLENQIAEKADTNDVKIVSDNLNTLQSEVTEQLTVMNPKIDNSWQRNKENNVTISNMGNFTAEKVLLVNQSDWKNTGNVEQLDIVIPVGSGFSGLIRATYTSYWGGSESNGGATVLYRIANYVGQGEKLNDYVLETVTPAFAKDFYIHKPYINPENGTIALMLNRSPAANNPFIIKLEFQGYTFSNKSAFQVLNEAHITVWDKGDPTANGYPWTPQTSRIPTGADLDKWNSTNSSLFSRFADACVGVSDWNTLTKNGMYMGGENTPNAPTTTWHMGFNIVHNELWIVQKVISFAGNGDNREYERRKIDGTWGAWVEISPILLFQSVSNGKSQVANAITQKGVPTSATTEFATMAANIGKVSTGKKFAEGDAYSVTNRPGYVGSFIRLTGLGFQPRTVLCKRRNYDWWSVYAEIGVVGNDLKFYKGMYNTVYSAGGSAWDGSSFWLQTDDNGSVLYEYQAYE
;
A
#
# COMPACT_ATOMS: atom_id res chain seq x y z
N MET A 1 -61.97 49.66 37.81
CA MET A 1 -61.22 48.43 38.13
C MET A 1 -60.72 47.85 36.82
N TYR A 2 -59.46 48.10 36.49
CA TYR A 2 -58.80 47.56 35.30
C TYR A 2 -58.20 46.21 35.70
N ASN A 3 -58.74 45.11 35.19
CA ASN A 3 -58.24 43.77 35.52
C ASN A 3 -57.03 43.49 34.62
N GLY A 4 -55.83 43.56 35.20
CA GLY A 4 -54.56 43.44 34.48
C GLY A 4 -54.32 42.03 33.95
N ASN A 5 -54.61 41.81 32.68
CA ASN A 5 -54.04 40.69 31.94
C ASN A 5 -52.58 41.02 31.61
N LYS A 6 -51.65 40.36 32.31
CA LYS A 6 -50.21 40.49 32.07
C LYS A 6 -49.88 39.87 30.71
N ILE A 7 -49.50 40.70 29.74
CA ILE A 7 -49.02 40.21 28.45
C ILE A 7 -47.63 39.60 28.69
N THR A 8 -47.43 38.32 28.35
CA THR A 8 -46.11 37.68 28.45
C THR A 8 -45.39 37.76 27.10
N TYR A 9 -44.15 38.28 27.12
CA TYR A 9 -43.35 38.61 25.94
C TYR A 9 -42.36 37.50 25.55
N ASP A 10 -42.68 36.24 25.87
CA ASP A 10 -41.69 35.16 25.97
C ASP A 10 -40.96 34.85 24.65
N ASN A 11 -41.58 35.16 23.50
CA ASN A 11 -41.04 34.90 22.16
C ASN A 11 -40.28 36.08 21.52
N LEU A 12 -40.14 37.22 22.21
CA LEU A 12 -39.41 38.38 21.69
C LEU A 12 -37.91 38.29 22.03
N ASN A 13 -37.05 38.87 21.19
CA ASN A 13 -35.64 39.01 21.56
C ASN A 13 -35.47 40.02 22.71
N GLU A 14 -34.38 39.90 23.47
CA GLU A 14 -34.16 40.68 24.70
C GLU A 14 -34.14 42.21 24.47
N SER A 15 -33.67 42.67 23.30
CA SER A 15 -33.70 44.09 22.97
C SER A 15 -35.13 44.62 22.83
N THR A 16 -36.00 43.86 22.17
CA THR A 16 -37.41 44.22 22.00
C THR A 16 -38.18 44.12 23.32
N LYS A 17 -37.92 43.10 24.14
CA LYS A 17 -38.49 42.99 25.50
C LYS A 17 -38.15 44.23 26.34
N GLN A 18 -36.88 44.63 26.34
CA GLN A 18 -36.44 45.81 27.09
C GLN A 18 -37.12 47.10 26.62
N LYS A 19 -37.37 47.25 25.32
CA LYS A 19 -38.12 48.40 24.78
C LYS A 19 -39.57 48.43 25.26
N PHE A 20 -40.25 47.28 25.27
CA PHE A 20 -41.62 47.19 25.79
C PHE A 20 -41.68 47.47 27.28
N THR A 21 -40.78 46.90 28.08
CA THR A 21 -40.69 47.19 29.53
C THR A 21 -40.41 48.68 29.79
N ASN A 22 -39.53 49.31 29.02
CA ASN A 22 -39.27 50.74 29.16
C ASN A 22 -40.52 51.59 28.82
N LEU A 23 -41.31 51.17 27.83
CA LEU A 23 -42.54 51.85 27.44
C LEU A 23 -43.64 51.69 28.51
N GLU A 24 -43.81 50.48 29.07
CA GLU A 24 -44.73 50.22 30.18
C GLU A 24 -44.38 51.08 31.40
N ASN A 25 -43.09 51.18 31.75
CA ASN A 25 -42.62 52.02 32.84
C ASN A 25 -42.86 53.52 32.59
N GLN A 26 -42.65 54.00 31.35
CA GLN A 26 -42.93 55.40 30.99
C GLN A 26 -44.43 55.73 31.04
N ILE A 27 -45.29 54.78 30.69
CA ILE A 27 -46.76 54.93 30.78
C ILE A 27 -47.22 54.99 32.24
N ALA A 28 -46.61 54.17 33.12
CA ALA A 28 -46.94 54.15 34.54
C ALA A 28 -46.58 55.46 35.28
N GLU A 29 -45.53 56.16 34.85
CA GLU A 29 -45.07 57.41 35.49
C GLU A 29 -45.83 58.68 35.06
N LYS A 30 -46.63 58.67 33.98
CA LYS A 30 -47.11 59.89 33.31
C LYS A 30 -48.61 59.91 32.98
N ALA A 31 -49.46 59.50 33.92
CA ALA A 31 -50.91 59.57 33.74
C ALA A 31 -51.48 60.99 34.03
N ASP A 32 -51.04 62.02 33.30
CA ASP A 32 -51.73 63.32 33.19
C ASP A 32 -52.09 63.61 31.73
N THR A 33 -53.21 64.28 31.51
CA THR A 33 -54.02 64.23 30.27
C THR A 33 -53.35 64.74 28.98
N ASN A 34 -52.18 65.40 29.04
CA ASN A 34 -51.38 65.74 27.86
C ASN A 34 -50.58 64.55 27.30
N ASP A 35 -50.44 63.45 28.06
CA ASP A 35 -49.68 62.26 27.66
C ASP A 35 -50.50 61.28 26.80
N VAL A 36 -51.83 61.39 26.75
CA VAL A 36 -52.68 60.54 25.88
C VAL A 36 -52.34 60.78 24.40
N LYS A 37 -52.06 62.03 24.02
CA LYS A 37 -51.64 62.37 22.67
C LYS A 37 -50.27 61.79 22.35
N ILE A 38 -49.33 61.85 23.29
CA ILE A 38 -47.98 61.28 23.15
C ILE A 38 -48.05 59.76 23.00
N VAL A 39 -48.87 59.09 23.81
CA VAL A 39 -49.09 57.64 23.72
C VAL A 39 -49.74 57.26 22.38
N SER A 40 -50.73 58.04 21.93
CA SER A 40 -51.38 57.82 20.62
C SER A 40 -50.40 58.02 19.46
N ASP A 41 -49.58 59.07 19.50
CA ASP A 41 -48.59 59.38 18.47
C ASP A 41 -47.50 58.28 18.42
N ASN A 42 -47.07 57.77 19.58
CA ASN A 42 -46.14 56.64 19.69
C ASN A 42 -46.76 55.33 19.19
N LEU A 43 -48.04 55.06 19.48
CA LEU A 43 -48.74 53.86 19.03
C LEU A 43 -48.91 53.86 17.50
N ASN A 44 -49.26 55.00 16.91
CA ASN A 44 -49.35 55.16 15.47
C ASN A 44 -47.98 54.97 14.79
N THR A 45 -46.91 55.49 15.41
CA THR A 45 -45.54 55.29 14.94
C THR A 45 -45.15 53.82 14.97
N LEU A 46 -45.39 53.12 16.08
CA LEU A 46 -45.11 51.69 16.21
C LEU A 46 -45.91 50.86 15.19
N GLN A 47 -47.19 51.18 14.98
CA GLN A 47 -48.03 50.47 14.02
C GLN A 47 -47.55 50.69 12.57
N SER A 48 -47.07 51.89 12.25
CA SER A 48 -46.44 52.20 10.96
C SER A 48 -45.14 51.40 10.77
N GLU A 49 -44.26 51.38 11.77
CA GLU A 49 -43.00 50.61 11.73
C GLU A 49 -43.25 49.12 11.57
N VAL A 50 -44.22 48.55 12.30
CA VAL A 50 -44.61 47.14 12.17
C VAL A 50 -45.16 46.85 10.78
N THR A 51 -45.98 47.73 10.22
CA THR A 51 -46.55 47.57 8.88
C THR A 51 -45.48 47.66 7.80
N GLU A 52 -44.52 48.57 7.94
CA GLU A 52 -43.38 48.69 7.03
C GLU A 52 -42.48 47.46 7.12
N GLN A 53 -42.17 46.98 8.33
CA GLN A 53 -41.44 45.73 8.51
C GLN A 53 -42.20 44.54 7.92
N LEU A 54 -43.52 44.46 8.09
CA LEU A 54 -44.34 43.43 7.45
C LEU A 54 -44.26 43.53 5.92
N THR A 55 -44.27 44.74 5.36
CA THR A 55 -44.18 44.97 3.92
C THR A 55 -42.80 44.63 3.36
N VAL A 56 -41.73 44.79 4.16
CA VAL A 56 -40.36 44.37 3.81
C VAL A 56 -40.16 42.86 4.03
N MET A 57 -40.85 42.29 5.03
CA MET A 57 -40.79 40.87 5.37
C MET A 57 -41.67 40.02 4.46
N ASN A 58 -42.84 40.47 4.03
CA ASN A 58 -43.77 39.71 3.20
C ASN A 58 -43.11 39.24 1.89
N PRO A 59 -42.43 40.08 1.09
CA PRO A 59 -41.68 39.60 -0.07
C PRO A 59 -40.53 38.67 0.31
N LYS A 60 -39.94 38.82 1.50
CA LYS A 60 -38.91 37.89 2.00
C LYS A 60 -39.50 36.59 2.54
N ILE A 61 -40.75 36.55 2.96
CA ILE A 61 -41.47 35.36 3.47
C ILE A 61 -42.13 34.63 2.30
N ASP A 62 -42.79 35.37 1.41
CA ASP A 62 -43.45 34.90 0.20
C ASP A 62 -42.44 34.48 -0.89
N ASN A 63 -41.24 35.11 -0.93
CA ASN A 63 -40.14 34.68 -1.81
C ASN A 63 -38.99 33.97 -1.08
N SER A 64 -39.03 33.76 0.25
CA SER A 64 -38.07 32.83 0.86
C SER A 64 -38.51 31.41 0.59
N TRP A 65 -37.65 30.70 -0.11
CA TRP A 65 -37.72 29.25 -0.18
C TRP A 65 -37.36 28.69 1.19
N GLN A 66 -38.34 28.13 1.88
CA GLN A 66 -38.10 27.36 3.09
C GLN A 66 -37.30 26.11 2.71
N ARG A 67 -36.28 25.75 3.50
CA ARG A 67 -35.68 24.40 3.45
C ARG A 67 -36.85 23.42 3.67
N ASN A 68 -37.16 22.57 2.69
CA ASN A 68 -38.34 21.68 2.64
C ASN A 68 -39.70 22.30 2.22
N LYS A 69 -39.74 23.34 1.38
CA LYS A 69 -40.99 23.69 0.67
C LYS A 69 -40.74 24.03 -0.80
N GLU A 70 -41.25 23.16 -1.67
CA GLU A 70 -41.51 23.46 -3.07
C GLU A 70 -43.03 23.59 -3.23
N ASN A 71 -43.55 24.57 -3.96
CA ASN A 71 -44.98 24.55 -4.31
C ASN A 71 -45.22 23.98 -5.72
N ASN A 72 -44.28 23.18 -6.21
CA ASN A 72 -44.62 22.11 -7.12
C ASN A 72 -44.58 20.81 -6.27
N VAL A 73 -45.62 20.00 -6.35
CA VAL A 73 -45.73 18.78 -5.51
C VAL A 73 -44.82 17.65 -5.99
N THR A 74 -44.00 17.91 -7.02
CA THR A 74 -43.27 16.89 -7.77
C THR A 74 -41.76 17.02 -7.71
N ILE A 75 -41.17 18.10 -7.20
CA ILE A 75 -39.72 18.23 -7.04
C ILE A 75 -39.36 18.76 -5.63
N SER A 76 -38.13 18.56 -5.20
CA SER A 76 -37.65 19.03 -3.90
C SER A 76 -36.22 19.51 -4.00
N ASN A 77 -36.00 20.79 -3.67
CA ASN A 77 -34.67 21.39 -3.63
C ASN A 77 -33.95 21.02 -2.33
N MET A 78 -32.90 20.20 -2.43
CA MET A 78 -32.08 19.81 -1.29
C MET A 78 -30.75 20.59 -1.22
N GLY A 79 -30.46 21.43 -2.22
CA GLY A 79 -29.25 22.23 -2.33
C GLY A 79 -28.75 22.36 -3.77
N ASN A 80 -27.60 23.01 -3.96
CA ASN A 80 -27.05 23.25 -5.30
C ASN A 80 -26.68 21.97 -6.06
N PHE A 81 -26.34 20.90 -5.34
CA PHE A 81 -25.84 19.63 -5.89
C PHE A 81 -26.80 18.46 -5.70
N THR A 82 -27.95 18.69 -5.08
CA THR A 82 -28.90 17.63 -4.72
C THR A 82 -30.33 18.07 -4.95
N ALA A 83 -31.11 17.27 -5.66
CA ALA A 83 -32.54 17.48 -5.85
C ALA A 83 -33.26 16.15 -6.04
N GLU A 84 -34.56 16.11 -5.76
CA GLU A 84 -35.41 14.94 -6.03
C GLU A 84 -36.59 15.33 -6.91
N LYS A 85 -37.02 14.45 -7.82
CA LYS A 85 -38.21 14.68 -8.65
C LYS A 85 -39.03 13.41 -8.82
N VAL A 86 -40.35 13.53 -8.74
CA VAL A 86 -41.32 12.49 -9.05
C VAL A 86 -41.93 12.77 -10.42
N LEU A 87 -41.84 11.78 -11.31
CA LEU A 87 -42.44 11.79 -12.62
C LEU A 87 -43.52 10.71 -12.68
N LEU A 88 -44.61 11.00 -13.40
CA LEU A 88 -45.73 10.08 -13.58
C LEU A 88 -45.80 9.67 -15.05
N VAL A 89 -45.96 8.37 -15.28
CA VAL A 89 -46.31 7.81 -16.59
C VAL A 89 -47.70 7.23 -16.45
N ASN A 90 -48.65 7.81 -17.18
CA ASN A 90 -49.99 7.29 -17.27
C ASN A 90 -50.05 6.18 -18.31
N GLN A 91 -51.07 5.33 -18.21
CA GLN A 91 -51.32 4.28 -19.19
C GLN A 91 -51.48 4.85 -20.62
N SER A 92 -52.03 6.06 -20.76
CA SER A 92 -52.21 6.73 -22.04
C SER A 92 -50.93 7.30 -22.66
N ASP A 93 -49.82 7.33 -21.91
CA ASP A 93 -48.55 7.86 -22.43
C ASP A 93 -47.87 6.85 -23.37
N TRP A 94 -48.14 5.56 -23.13
CA TRP A 94 -47.83 4.44 -24.03
C TRP A 94 -48.59 4.56 -25.34
N LYS A 95 -47.90 4.43 -26.48
CA LYS A 95 -48.47 4.66 -27.81
C LYS A 95 -49.11 3.42 -28.40
N ASN A 96 -48.68 2.23 -27.97
CA ASN A 96 -49.10 0.96 -28.56
C ASN A 96 -49.26 -0.11 -27.48
N THR A 97 -50.02 -1.17 -27.73
CA THR A 97 -50.17 -2.34 -26.83
C THR A 97 -49.67 -3.64 -27.46
N GLY A 98 -49.10 -3.58 -28.66
CA GLY A 98 -48.60 -4.74 -29.41
C GLY A 98 -47.11 -4.69 -29.71
N ASN A 99 -46.45 -3.55 -29.48
CA ASN A 99 -45.03 -3.37 -29.76
C ASN A 99 -44.22 -3.13 -28.48
N VAL A 100 -42.91 -3.38 -28.56
CA VAL A 100 -41.97 -2.87 -27.57
C VAL A 100 -41.93 -1.35 -27.66
N GLU A 101 -42.08 -0.70 -26.52
CA GLU A 101 -41.95 0.76 -26.41
C GLU A 101 -40.75 1.12 -25.56
N GLN A 102 -40.12 2.25 -25.86
CA GLN A 102 -39.03 2.80 -25.07
C GLN A 102 -39.49 4.08 -24.39
N LEU A 103 -39.34 4.11 -23.07
CA LEU A 103 -39.47 5.29 -22.24
C LEU A 103 -38.09 5.86 -21.96
N ASP A 104 -37.89 7.14 -22.25
CA ASP A 104 -36.69 7.88 -21.90
C ASP A 104 -37.01 8.93 -20.85
N ILE A 105 -36.26 8.92 -19.76
CA ILE A 105 -36.21 10.03 -18.81
C ILE A 105 -35.10 10.96 -19.25
N VAL A 106 -35.47 12.07 -19.86
CA VAL A 106 -34.56 13.05 -20.45
C VAL A 106 -34.17 14.08 -19.39
N ILE A 107 -32.87 14.17 -19.08
CA ILE A 107 -32.30 15.06 -18.06
C ILE A 107 -31.28 16.01 -18.71
N PRO A 108 -31.62 17.29 -18.92
CA PRO A 108 -30.79 18.24 -19.67
C PRO A 108 -29.71 18.90 -18.79
N VAL A 109 -28.60 18.19 -18.52
CA VAL A 109 -27.54 18.67 -17.61
C VAL A 109 -26.64 19.78 -18.20
N GLY A 110 -26.70 20.02 -19.51
CA GLY A 110 -25.93 21.04 -20.22
C GLY A 110 -24.51 20.58 -20.59
N SER A 111 -23.47 21.37 -20.28
CA SER A 111 -22.08 21.12 -20.70
C SER A 111 -21.41 19.90 -20.04
N GLY A 112 -22.03 19.29 -19.03
CA GLY A 112 -21.54 18.06 -18.41
C GLY A 112 -22.18 17.77 -17.06
N PHE A 113 -21.98 16.54 -16.59
CA PHE A 113 -22.43 16.08 -15.28
C PHE A 113 -21.43 15.08 -14.69
N SER A 114 -21.16 15.21 -13.40
CA SER A 114 -20.41 14.24 -12.62
C SER A 114 -21.14 13.96 -11.31
N GLY A 115 -21.66 12.76 -11.15
CA GLY A 115 -22.37 12.35 -9.94
C GLY A 115 -23.18 11.08 -10.07
N LEU A 116 -24.19 11.00 -9.21
CA LEU A 116 -25.11 9.88 -9.04
C LEU A 116 -26.52 10.32 -9.41
N ILE A 117 -27.24 9.46 -10.12
CA ILE A 117 -28.68 9.59 -10.31
C ILE A 117 -29.29 8.26 -9.88
N ARG A 118 -30.14 8.29 -8.86
CA ARG A 118 -30.90 7.11 -8.43
C ARG A 118 -32.30 7.22 -8.99
N ALA A 119 -32.75 6.22 -9.71
CA ALA A 119 -34.12 6.11 -10.22
C ALA A 119 -34.83 4.96 -9.53
N THR A 120 -35.99 5.24 -8.95
CA THR A 120 -36.90 4.24 -8.39
C THR A 120 -38.13 4.17 -9.27
N TYR A 121 -38.27 3.07 -10.00
CA TYR A 121 -39.41 2.76 -10.85
C TYR A 121 -40.41 1.94 -10.04
N THR A 122 -41.63 2.46 -9.90
CA THR A 122 -42.73 1.73 -9.25
C THR A 122 -43.84 1.55 -10.26
N SER A 123 -44.09 0.30 -10.65
CA SER A 123 -45.23 -0.07 -11.48
C SER A 123 -46.36 -0.57 -10.60
N TYR A 124 -47.55 -0.01 -10.78
CA TYR A 124 -48.77 -0.45 -10.09
C TYR A 124 -49.72 -1.08 -11.10
N TRP A 125 -50.58 -1.95 -10.60
CA TRP A 125 -51.49 -2.74 -11.42
C TRP A 125 -52.42 -1.83 -12.23
N GLY A 126 -52.40 -1.99 -13.56
CA GLY A 126 -53.22 -1.18 -14.48
C GLY A 126 -53.57 -1.89 -15.79
N GLY A 127 -52.78 -2.88 -16.23
CA GLY A 127 -53.10 -3.70 -17.40
C GLY A 127 -52.39 -5.05 -17.48
N SER A 128 -51.39 -5.32 -16.65
CA SER A 128 -50.55 -6.51 -16.66
C SER A 128 -50.04 -6.86 -15.26
N GLU A 129 -49.61 -8.10 -15.03
CA GLU A 129 -49.05 -8.59 -13.76
C GLU A 129 -47.62 -8.09 -13.47
N SER A 130 -47.24 -6.93 -14.00
CA SER A 130 -45.91 -6.33 -13.83
C SER A 130 -45.79 -5.54 -12.51
N ASN A 131 -46.40 -6.02 -11.42
CA ASN A 131 -46.42 -5.31 -10.15
C ASN A 131 -45.03 -5.30 -9.46
N GLY A 132 -44.75 -4.21 -8.75
CA GLY A 132 -43.49 -4.02 -8.02
C GLY A 132 -42.66 -2.92 -8.65
N GLY A 133 -41.36 -3.15 -8.83
CA GLY A 133 -40.47 -2.08 -9.24
C GLY A 133 -39.00 -2.45 -9.32
N ALA A 134 -38.20 -1.43 -9.57
CA ALA A 134 -36.75 -1.51 -9.58
C ALA A 134 -36.14 -0.22 -9.02
N THR A 135 -35.02 -0.37 -8.30
CA THR A 135 -34.17 0.76 -7.91
C THR A 135 -32.83 0.64 -8.62
N VAL A 136 -32.43 1.73 -9.27
CA VAL A 136 -31.23 1.78 -10.10
C VAL A 136 -30.38 2.95 -9.69
N LEU A 137 -29.08 2.69 -9.46
CA LEU A 137 -28.09 3.72 -9.21
C LEU A 137 -27.23 3.91 -10.46
N TYR A 138 -27.42 5.02 -11.16
CA TYR A 138 -26.60 5.47 -12.28
C TYR A 138 -25.40 6.26 -11.77
N ARG A 139 -24.20 5.89 -12.23
CA ARG A 139 -22.92 6.55 -11.92
C ARG A 139 -22.40 7.16 -13.22
N ILE A 140 -22.46 8.48 -13.30
CA ILE A 140 -22.22 9.19 -14.56
C ILE A 140 -21.15 10.26 -14.34
N ALA A 141 -20.15 10.26 -15.21
CA ALA A 141 -19.20 11.35 -15.39
C ALA A 141 -19.05 11.58 -16.90
N ASN A 142 -19.63 12.67 -17.39
CA ASN A 142 -19.58 13.08 -18.79
C ASN A 142 -19.35 14.57 -18.93
N TYR A 143 -18.54 14.94 -19.92
CA TYR A 143 -18.17 16.30 -20.23
C TYR A 143 -18.31 16.48 -21.74
N VAL A 144 -19.12 17.46 -22.16
CA VAL A 144 -19.31 17.77 -23.59
C VAL A 144 -17.96 18.08 -24.22
N GLY A 145 -17.66 17.42 -25.35
CA GLY A 145 -16.39 17.54 -26.05
C GLY A 145 -15.19 16.77 -25.46
N GLN A 146 -15.31 16.12 -24.30
CA GLN A 146 -14.23 15.25 -23.75
C GLN A 146 -14.57 13.77 -23.67
N GLY A 147 -15.78 13.40 -24.12
CA GLY A 147 -16.27 12.04 -24.16
C GLY A 147 -16.72 11.50 -22.79
N GLU A 148 -17.30 10.31 -22.83
CA GLU A 148 -17.76 9.55 -21.67
C GLU A 148 -16.58 9.12 -20.79
N LYS A 149 -16.54 9.56 -19.52
CA LYS A 149 -15.51 9.13 -18.55
C LYS A 149 -16.01 8.01 -17.64
N LEU A 150 -17.29 8.08 -17.26
CA LEU A 150 -17.97 7.05 -16.51
C LEU A 150 -19.44 7.03 -16.95
N ASN A 151 -19.93 5.86 -17.28
CA ASN A 151 -21.34 5.64 -17.56
C ASN A 151 -21.62 4.18 -17.20
N ASP A 152 -22.02 3.99 -15.96
CA ASP A 152 -22.25 2.69 -15.36
C ASP A 152 -23.54 2.76 -14.55
N TYR A 153 -24.16 1.62 -14.30
CA TYR A 153 -25.35 1.54 -13.47
C TYR A 153 -25.35 0.28 -12.63
N VAL A 154 -25.99 0.35 -11.47
CA VAL A 154 -26.21 -0.80 -10.58
C VAL A 154 -27.70 -0.97 -10.39
N LEU A 155 -28.22 -2.13 -10.79
CA LEU A 155 -29.57 -2.56 -10.44
C LEU A 155 -29.55 -3.02 -8.98
N GLU A 156 -29.90 -2.10 -8.08
CA GLU A 156 -29.89 -2.35 -6.63
C GLU A 156 -31.01 -3.32 -6.24
N THR A 157 -32.21 -3.10 -6.77
CA THR A 157 -33.37 -3.99 -6.58
C THR A 157 -34.15 -4.10 -7.88
N VAL A 158 -34.80 -5.25 -8.09
CA VAL A 158 -35.77 -5.47 -9.17
C VAL A 158 -36.66 -6.64 -8.79
N THR A 159 -37.98 -6.49 -8.94
CA THR A 159 -38.91 -7.62 -8.72
C THR A 159 -38.99 -8.50 -9.98
N PRO A 160 -39.17 -9.84 -9.84
CA PRO A 160 -39.28 -10.72 -11.00
C PRO A 160 -40.41 -10.34 -11.96
N ALA A 161 -41.55 -9.91 -11.41
CA ALA A 161 -42.71 -9.43 -12.18
C ALA A 161 -42.37 -8.18 -13.00
N PHE A 162 -41.61 -7.24 -12.44
CA PHE A 162 -41.14 -6.06 -13.16
C PHE A 162 -40.13 -6.42 -14.25
N ALA A 163 -39.12 -7.24 -13.93
CA ALA A 163 -38.05 -7.64 -14.86
C ALA A 163 -38.55 -8.44 -16.07
N LYS A 164 -39.69 -9.12 -15.95
CA LYS A 164 -40.36 -9.82 -17.06
C LYS A 164 -40.85 -8.84 -18.14
N ASP A 165 -41.35 -7.70 -17.71
CA ASP A 165 -42.13 -6.78 -18.55
C ASP A 165 -41.43 -5.46 -18.83
N PHE A 166 -40.36 -5.17 -18.09
CA PHE A 166 -39.53 -3.98 -18.28
C PHE A 166 -38.05 -4.32 -18.29
N TYR A 167 -37.31 -3.65 -19.16
CA TYR A 167 -35.87 -3.78 -19.29
C TYR A 167 -35.19 -2.43 -19.19
N ILE A 168 -34.33 -2.27 -18.19
CA ILE A 168 -33.62 -1.04 -17.88
C ILE A 168 -32.25 -1.06 -18.57
N HIS A 169 -31.96 -0.01 -19.32
CA HIS A 169 -30.68 0.10 -20.04
C HIS A 169 -29.64 0.91 -19.27
N LYS A 170 -28.39 0.77 -19.74
CA LYS A 170 -27.33 1.74 -19.46
C LYS A 170 -27.80 3.11 -19.97
N PRO A 171 -27.54 4.23 -19.25
CA PRO A 171 -28.05 5.51 -19.68
C PRO A 171 -27.33 5.97 -20.95
N TYR A 172 -28.09 6.58 -21.84
CA TYR A 172 -27.55 7.22 -23.03
C TYR A 172 -27.15 8.65 -22.68
N ILE A 173 -26.03 9.10 -23.21
CA ILE A 173 -25.53 10.46 -22.99
C ILE A 173 -25.29 11.08 -24.35
N ASN A 174 -26.04 12.14 -24.66
CA ASN A 174 -25.85 12.88 -25.90
C ASN A 174 -24.56 13.72 -25.77
N PRO A 175 -23.52 13.46 -26.59
CA PRO A 175 -22.24 14.14 -26.47
C PRO A 175 -22.29 15.60 -26.93
N GLU A 176 -23.31 16.00 -27.70
CA GLU A 176 -23.41 17.34 -28.30
C GLU A 176 -24.01 18.36 -27.33
N ASN A 177 -25.00 17.97 -26.53
CA ASN A 177 -25.72 18.87 -25.62
C ASN A 177 -25.73 18.40 -24.16
N GLY A 178 -25.05 17.28 -23.86
CA GLY A 178 -24.90 16.66 -22.55
C GLY A 178 -26.19 16.07 -21.96
N THR A 179 -27.27 15.98 -22.73
CA THR A 179 -28.52 15.38 -22.25
C THR A 179 -28.30 13.92 -21.86
N ILE A 180 -28.76 13.55 -20.66
CA ILE A 180 -28.76 12.16 -20.19
C ILE A 180 -30.16 11.59 -20.41
N ALA A 181 -30.26 10.40 -20.99
CA ALA A 181 -31.49 9.64 -21.11
C ALA A 181 -31.38 8.35 -20.29
N LEU A 182 -32.20 8.22 -19.24
CA LEU A 182 -32.37 6.95 -18.53
C LEU A 182 -33.45 6.16 -19.27
N MET A 183 -33.05 5.11 -19.98
CA MET A 183 -33.93 4.42 -20.91
C MET A 183 -34.49 3.14 -20.29
N LEU A 184 -35.77 2.88 -20.52
CA LEU A 184 -36.50 1.70 -20.10
C LEU A 184 -37.36 1.19 -21.25
N ASN A 185 -37.20 -0.07 -21.62
CA ASN A 185 -38.10 -0.72 -22.56
C ASN A 185 -39.25 -1.39 -21.82
N ARG A 186 -40.42 -1.36 -22.43
CA ARG A 186 -41.63 -2.06 -22.00
C ARG A 186 -41.95 -3.18 -22.99
N SER A 187 -42.39 -4.33 -22.48
CA SER A 187 -42.85 -5.46 -23.30
C SER A 187 -44.13 -5.08 -24.07
N PRO A 188 -44.47 -5.80 -25.15
CA PRO A 188 -45.78 -5.65 -25.78
C PRO A 188 -46.95 -5.89 -24.82
N ALA A 189 -46.81 -6.85 -23.90
CA ALA A 189 -47.90 -7.26 -23.01
C ALA A 189 -48.12 -6.30 -21.82
N ALA A 190 -47.15 -5.44 -21.51
CA ALA A 190 -47.25 -4.54 -20.38
C ALA A 190 -47.92 -3.23 -20.77
N ASN A 191 -48.78 -2.71 -19.90
CA ASN A 191 -49.42 -1.40 -20.08
C ASN A 191 -49.67 -0.69 -18.74
N ASN A 192 -48.82 -0.98 -17.76
CA ASN A 192 -49.00 -0.45 -16.42
C ASN A 192 -48.53 1.02 -16.34
N PRO A 193 -49.22 1.86 -15.55
CA PRO A 193 -48.71 3.18 -15.18
C PRO A 193 -47.49 3.08 -14.24
N PHE A 194 -46.70 4.16 -14.19
CA PHE A 194 -45.48 4.28 -13.40
C PHE A 194 -45.44 5.53 -12.54
N ILE A 195 -44.87 5.37 -11.34
CA ILE A 195 -44.23 6.46 -10.60
C ILE A 195 -42.73 6.26 -10.73
N ILE A 196 -42.05 7.33 -11.12
CA ILE A 196 -40.59 7.34 -11.20
C ILE A 196 -40.07 8.42 -10.25
N LYS A 197 -39.39 8.02 -9.18
CA LYS A 197 -38.65 8.95 -8.32
C LYS A 197 -37.20 9.03 -8.79
N LEU A 198 -36.75 10.23 -9.07
CA LEU A 198 -35.36 10.58 -9.36
C LEU A 198 -34.75 11.25 -8.14
N GLU A 199 -33.58 10.78 -7.72
CA GLU A 199 -32.74 11.41 -6.72
C GLU A 199 -31.40 11.75 -7.38
N PHE A 200 -31.15 13.03 -7.57
CA PHE A 200 -30.01 13.55 -8.31
C PHE A 200 -28.99 14.11 -7.32
N GLN A 201 -27.77 13.61 -7.35
CA GLN A 201 -26.66 14.07 -6.53
C GLN A 201 -25.41 14.24 -7.38
N GLY A 202 -25.02 15.48 -7.68
CA GLY A 202 -23.80 15.69 -8.45
C GLY A 202 -23.54 17.13 -8.85
N TYR A 203 -22.43 17.30 -9.55
CA TYR A 203 -21.99 18.56 -10.10
C TYR A 203 -22.36 18.65 -11.58
N THR A 204 -23.01 19.74 -11.95
CA THR A 204 -23.33 20.12 -13.33
C THR A 204 -22.30 21.16 -13.79
N PHE A 205 -21.73 20.99 -14.97
CA PHE A 205 -20.75 21.94 -15.51
C PHE A 205 -21.39 23.16 -16.18
N SER A 206 -22.73 23.21 -16.17
CA SER A 206 -23.53 24.35 -16.61
C SER A 206 -23.79 25.30 -15.45
N ASN A 207 -24.31 26.48 -15.73
CA ASN A 207 -24.78 27.41 -14.69
C ASN A 207 -26.11 26.97 -14.04
N LYS A 208 -26.52 25.70 -14.21
CA LYS A 208 -27.76 25.15 -13.66
C LYS A 208 -27.48 24.41 -12.37
N SER A 209 -28.26 24.65 -11.33
CA SER A 209 -28.26 23.82 -10.13
C SER A 209 -28.88 22.44 -10.40
N ALA A 210 -28.62 21.46 -9.53
CA ALA A 210 -29.28 20.15 -9.55
C ALA A 210 -30.82 20.28 -9.63
N PHE A 211 -31.36 21.27 -8.92
CA PHE A 211 -32.78 21.61 -8.96
C PHE A 211 -33.25 22.01 -10.35
N GLN A 212 -32.58 22.97 -10.98
CA GLN A 212 -32.96 23.46 -12.32
C GLN A 212 -32.90 22.33 -13.35
N VAL A 213 -31.86 21.50 -13.28
CA VAL A 213 -31.68 20.34 -14.14
C VAL A 213 -32.83 19.33 -13.98
N LEU A 214 -33.16 18.93 -12.75
CA LEU A 214 -34.29 18.01 -12.55
C LEU A 214 -35.63 18.66 -12.88
N ASN A 215 -35.83 19.95 -12.62
CA ASN A 215 -37.09 20.63 -12.94
C ASN A 215 -37.39 20.57 -14.45
N GLU A 216 -36.36 20.64 -15.29
CA GLU A 216 -36.47 20.49 -16.74
C GLU A 216 -36.52 19.03 -17.22
N ALA A 217 -36.25 18.06 -16.34
CA ALA A 217 -36.31 16.65 -16.70
C ALA A 217 -37.74 16.23 -17.05
N HIS A 218 -37.90 15.46 -18.11
CA HIS A 218 -39.21 15.03 -18.62
C HIS A 218 -39.13 13.63 -19.19
N ILE A 219 -40.30 13.05 -19.50
CA ILE A 219 -40.40 11.72 -20.09
C ILE A 219 -40.75 11.85 -21.57
N THR A 220 -40.14 11.02 -22.40
CA THR A 220 -40.59 10.75 -23.77
C THR A 220 -40.83 9.25 -23.95
N VAL A 221 -41.82 8.89 -24.77
CA VAL A 221 -42.17 7.50 -25.05
C VAL A 221 -42.23 7.30 -26.56
N TRP A 222 -41.56 6.24 -27.03
CA TRP A 222 -41.41 5.92 -28.45
C TRP A 222 -41.85 4.49 -28.73
N ASP A 223 -42.73 4.32 -29.71
CA ASP A 223 -43.05 3.01 -30.30
C ASP A 223 -41.90 2.57 -31.19
N LYS A 224 -41.38 1.35 -30.99
CA LYS A 224 -40.31 0.79 -31.83
C LYS A 224 -40.84 0.13 -33.11
N GLY A 225 -42.16 -0.02 -33.25
CA GLY A 225 -42.79 -0.59 -34.44
C GLY A 225 -42.68 -2.10 -34.57
N ASP A 226 -42.08 -2.79 -33.59
CA ASP A 226 -41.81 -4.22 -33.64
C ASP A 226 -42.01 -4.87 -32.25
N PRO A 227 -42.81 -5.95 -32.13
CA PRO A 227 -43.00 -6.69 -30.87
C PRO A 227 -41.73 -7.35 -30.33
N THR A 228 -40.70 -7.52 -31.15
CA THR A 228 -39.42 -8.17 -30.81
C THR A 228 -38.24 -7.20 -30.76
N ALA A 229 -38.51 -5.89 -30.89
CA ALA A 229 -37.45 -4.87 -30.89
C ALA A 229 -36.55 -4.98 -29.66
N ASN A 230 -35.27 -4.64 -29.83
CA ASN A 230 -34.26 -4.68 -28.76
C ASN A 230 -34.11 -6.07 -28.10
N GLY A 231 -34.48 -7.15 -28.79
CA GLY A 231 -34.28 -8.52 -28.34
C GLY A 231 -35.34 -9.04 -27.35
N TYR A 232 -36.56 -8.52 -27.41
CA TYR A 232 -37.68 -9.09 -26.64
C TYR A 232 -38.10 -10.47 -27.20
N PRO A 233 -38.38 -11.50 -26.37
CA PRO A 233 -38.31 -11.47 -24.90
C PRO A 233 -36.87 -11.44 -24.40
N TRP A 234 -36.56 -10.48 -23.53
CA TRP A 234 -35.25 -10.38 -22.90
C TRP A 234 -35.10 -11.37 -21.76
N THR A 235 -33.86 -11.70 -21.43
CA THR A 235 -33.57 -12.38 -20.16
C THR A 235 -33.90 -11.42 -19.01
N PRO A 236 -34.76 -11.81 -18.05
CA PRO A 236 -35.11 -10.95 -16.92
C PRO A 236 -33.87 -10.47 -16.17
N GLN A 237 -33.79 -9.17 -15.93
CA GLN A 237 -32.67 -8.60 -15.17
C GLN A 237 -32.79 -9.00 -13.70
N THR A 238 -31.66 -9.31 -13.09
CA THR A 238 -31.56 -9.60 -11.65
C THR A 238 -30.82 -8.47 -10.96
N SER A 239 -31.21 -8.15 -9.73
CA SER A 239 -30.42 -7.24 -8.90
C SER A 239 -29.05 -7.86 -8.65
N ARG A 240 -28.00 -7.03 -8.57
CA ARG A 240 -26.63 -7.51 -8.34
C ARG A 240 -26.35 -7.81 -6.87
N ILE A 241 -27.37 -7.80 -6.01
CA ILE A 241 -27.21 -8.22 -4.62
C ILE A 241 -27.06 -9.73 -4.64
N PRO A 242 -25.90 -10.29 -4.19
CA PRO A 242 -25.76 -11.73 -4.05
C PRO A 242 -26.92 -12.23 -3.19
N THR A 243 -27.78 -13.04 -3.79
CA THR A 243 -28.89 -13.66 -3.07
C THR A 243 -28.33 -14.67 -2.07
N GLY A 244 -29.15 -15.15 -1.14
CA GLY A 244 -28.79 -16.31 -0.33
C GLY A 244 -28.36 -17.50 -1.19
N ALA A 245 -28.98 -17.67 -2.37
CA ALA A 245 -28.60 -18.70 -3.34
C ALA A 245 -27.24 -18.42 -4.02
N ASP A 246 -26.87 -17.16 -4.27
CA ASP A 246 -25.54 -16.80 -4.77
C ASP A 246 -24.46 -17.01 -3.70
N LEU A 247 -24.79 -16.74 -2.43
CA LEU A 247 -23.95 -17.08 -1.30
C LEU A 247 -23.79 -18.60 -1.15
N ASP A 248 -24.86 -19.37 -1.32
CA ASP A 248 -24.83 -20.84 -1.31
C ASP A 248 -24.05 -21.39 -2.51
N LYS A 249 -24.16 -20.76 -3.68
CA LYS A 249 -23.37 -21.09 -4.88
C LYS A 249 -21.90 -20.73 -4.70
N TRP A 250 -21.60 -19.60 -4.07
CA TRP A 250 -20.24 -19.20 -3.71
C TRP A 250 -19.65 -20.13 -2.65
N ASN A 251 -20.41 -20.50 -1.61
CA ASN A 251 -19.98 -21.44 -0.58
C ASN A 251 -19.77 -22.86 -1.15
N SER A 252 -20.67 -23.33 -2.02
CA SER A 252 -20.53 -24.62 -2.69
C SER A 252 -19.39 -24.64 -3.71
N THR A 253 -19.10 -23.53 -4.39
CA THR A 253 -17.91 -23.42 -5.26
C THR A 253 -16.61 -23.19 -4.47
N ASN A 254 -16.64 -22.58 -3.28
CA ASN A 254 -15.48 -22.46 -2.40
C ASN A 254 -15.10 -23.78 -1.71
N SER A 255 -16.05 -24.72 -1.54
CA SER A 255 -15.72 -26.10 -1.16
C SER A 255 -14.76 -26.76 -2.17
N SER A 256 -14.69 -26.24 -3.40
CA SER A 256 -13.74 -26.73 -4.42
C SER A 256 -12.29 -26.31 -4.19
N LEU A 257 -12.01 -25.25 -3.42
CA LEU A 257 -10.64 -24.88 -3.07
C LEU A 257 -10.00 -25.93 -2.15
N PHE A 258 -10.78 -26.52 -1.24
CA PHE A 258 -10.35 -27.68 -0.46
C PHE A 258 -10.34 -28.97 -1.29
N SER A 259 -11.24 -29.14 -2.26
CA SER A 259 -11.21 -30.30 -3.18
C SER A 259 -9.97 -30.38 -4.08
N ARG A 260 -9.21 -29.29 -4.23
CA ARG A 260 -7.91 -29.29 -4.92
C ARG A 260 -6.81 -29.97 -4.11
N PHE A 261 -6.96 -30.06 -2.79
CA PHE A 261 -6.26 -31.06 -1.98
C PHE A 261 -7.12 -32.30 -2.05
N ALA A 262 -6.73 -33.28 -2.88
CA ALA A 262 -7.54 -34.48 -3.08
C ALA A 262 -7.87 -35.15 -1.74
N ASP A 263 -6.91 -35.13 -0.81
CA ASP A 263 -7.05 -35.63 0.54
C ASP A 263 -6.06 -34.94 1.50
N ALA A 264 -6.37 -34.95 2.81
CA ALA A 264 -5.48 -34.50 3.88
C ALA A 264 -5.06 -35.68 4.77
N CYS A 265 -3.76 -35.83 5.00
CA CYS A 265 -3.14 -36.87 5.81
C CYS A 265 -3.41 -38.31 5.33
N VAL A 266 -3.39 -38.55 4.01
CA VAL A 266 -3.54 -39.91 3.47
C VAL A 266 -2.27 -40.73 3.60
N GLY A 267 -2.41 -41.96 4.11
CA GLY A 267 -1.32 -42.93 4.19
C GLY A 267 -0.81 -43.34 2.81
N VAL A 268 0.52 -43.41 2.65
CA VAL A 268 1.17 -43.79 1.40
C VAL A 268 2.01 -45.04 1.58
N SER A 269 1.90 -45.96 0.63
CA SER A 269 2.71 -47.18 0.57
C SER A 269 4.00 -46.99 -0.22
N ASP A 270 4.09 -45.95 -1.04
CA ASP A 270 5.28 -45.56 -1.80
C ASP A 270 5.18 -44.07 -2.18
N TRP A 271 6.21 -43.28 -1.92
CA TRP A 271 6.22 -41.87 -2.30
C TRP A 271 6.28 -41.65 -3.82
N ASN A 272 6.78 -42.61 -4.62
CA ASN A 272 6.85 -42.48 -6.08
C ASN A 272 5.49 -42.62 -6.78
N THR A 273 4.49 -43.23 -6.13
CA THR A 273 3.18 -43.53 -6.74
C THR A 273 2.17 -42.38 -6.62
N LEU A 274 2.55 -41.27 -5.97
CA LEU A 274 1.65 -40.15 -5.73
C LEU A 274 1.44 -39.30 -7.00
N THR A 275 0.23 -39.38 -7.56
CA THR A 275 -0.16 -38.68 -8.80
C THR A 275 -1.11 -37.50 -8.59
N LYS A 276 -1.54 -37.22 -7.36
CA LYS A 276 -2.48 -36.13 -7.04
C LYS A 276 -1.90 -35.11 -6.07
N ASN A 277 -2.34 -33.86 -6.21
CA ASN A 277 -2.10 -32.80 -5.24
C ASN A 277 -2.73 -33.16 -3.89
N GLY A 278 -1.98 -33.05 -2.80
CA GLY A 278 -2.50 -33.41 -1.47
C GLY A 278 -1.45 -33.39 -0.35
N MET A 279 -1.91 -33.64 0.87
CA MET A 279 -1.05 -33.87 2.03
C MET A 279 -1.08 -35.35 2.41
N TYR A 280 0.10 -35.94 2.55
CA TYR A 280 0.30 -37.37 2.66
C TYR A 280 1.19 -37.72 3.87
N MET A 281 1.07 -38.95 4.35
CA MET A 281 1.90 -39.50 5.41
C MET A 281 2.48 -40.87 5.03
N GLY A 282 3.78 -41.05 5.19
CA GLY A 282 4.48 -42.32 5.07
C GLY A 282 4.94 -42.78 6.45
N GLY A 283 4.71 -44.06 6.76
CA GLY A 283 5.21 -44.68 7.98
C GLY A 283 6.70 -44.98 7.92
N GLU A 284 7.16 -45.74 8.90
CA GLU A 284 8.54 -46.24 8.93
C GLU A 284 8.83 -47.10 7.68
N ASN A 285 10.02 -46.94 7.09
CA ASN A 285 10.47 -47.70 5.92
C ASN A 285 9.54 -47.63 4.69
N THR A 286 8.67 -46.61 4.58
CA THR A 286 7.89 -46.41 3.35
C THR A 286 8.84 -46.26 2.15
N PRO A 287 8.69 -47.08 1.10
CA PRO A 287 9.48 -46.97 -0.13
C PRO A 287 9.59 -45.55 -0.67
N ASN A 288 10.80 -45.20 -1.11
CA ASN A 288 11.14 -43.90 -1.68
C ASN A 288 10.91 -42.70 -0.73
N ALA A 289 10.80 -42.92 0.58
CA ALA A 289 10.93 -41.87 1.59
C ALA A 289 12.39 -41.36 1.66
N PRO A 290 12.65 -40.13 2.17
CA PRO A 290 14.00 -39.61 2.28
C PRO A 290 14.86 -40.34 3.32
N THR A 291 14.25 -40.88 4.37
CA THR A 291 14.91 -41.70 5.40
C THR A 291 13.96 -42.81 5.86
N THR A 292 14.40 -43.65 6.81
CA THR A 292 13.60 -44.76 7.34
C THR A 292 12.56 -44.35 8.38
N THR A 293 12.48 -43.08 8.81
CA THR A 293 11.49 -42.62 9.81
C THR A 293 10.12 -42.28 9.19
N TRP A 294 9.19 -41.78 10.01
CA TRP A 294 7.88 -41.32 9.59
C TRP A 294 7.94 -39.91 9.02
N HIS A 295 7.28 -39.70 7.89
CA HIS A 295 7.28 -38.44 7.16
C HIS A 295 5.85 -38.00 6.83
N MET A 296 5.58 -36.71 6.93
CA MET A 296 4.35 -36.12 6.41
C MET A 296 4.70 -34.94 5.52
N GLY A 297 3.87 -34.66 4.52
CA GLY A 297 4.17 -33.54 3.64
C GLY A 297 3.27 -33.43 2.42
N PHE A 298 3.68 -32.56 1.51
CA PHE A 298 2.92 -32.21 0.33
C PHE A 298 3.45 -32.94 -0.91
N ASN A 299 2.53 -33.42 -1.73
CA ASN A 299 2.77 -33.78 -3.12
C ASN A 299 2.13 -32.71 -4.00
N ILE A 300 2.92 -32.03 -4.81
CA ILE A 300 2.52 -30.90 -5.65
C ILE A 300 2.70 -31.33 -7.10
N VAL A 301 1.59 -31.62 -7.77
CA VAL A 301 1.53 -32.18 -9.12
C VAL A 301 1.13 -31.08 -10.10
N HIS A 302 2.01 -30.79 -11.05
CA HIS A 302 1.66 -30.03 -12.25
C HIS A 302 1.09 -30.97 -13.32
N ASN A 303 1.80 -32.07 -13.59
CA ASN A 303 1.35 -33.22 -14.41
C ASN A 303 2.21 -34.46 -14.08
N GLU A 304 2.06 -35.56 -14.81
CA GLU A 304 2.76 -36.83 -14.56
C GLU A 304 4.30 -36.77 -14.70
N LEU A 305 4.81 -35.74 -15.40
CA LEU A 305 6.23 -35.52 -15.65
C LEU A 305 6.86 -34.55 -14.61
N TRP A 306 6.04 -33.68 -14.01
CA TRP A 306 6.48 -32.56 -13.17
C TRP A 306 5.78 -32.57 -11.82
N ILE A 307 6.47 -33.08 -10.80
CA ILE A 307 5.95 -33.24 -9.43
C ILE A 307 7.00 -32.73 -8.43
N VAL A 308 6.58 -32.03 -7.39
CA VAL A 308 7.42 -31.63 -6.26
C VAL A 308 6.90 -32.29 -4.99
N GLN A 309 7.79 -32.89 -4.21
CA GLN A 309 7.47 -33.44 -2.89
C GLN A 309 8.27 -32.71 -1.84
N LYS A 310 7.58 -32.26 -0.79
CA LYS A 310 8.18 -31.62 0.39
C LYS A 310 7.66 -32.33 1.62
N VAL A 311 8.55 -32.91 2.42
CA VAL A 311 8.17 -33.70 3.60
C VAL A 311 8.98 -33.28 4.81
N ILE A 312 8.38 -33.43 5.99
CA ILE A 312 9.01 -33.27 7.28
C ILE A 312 8.99 -34.63 8.00
N SER A 313 10.12 -35.03 8.57
CA SER A 313 10.14 -36.14 9.51
C SER A 313 9.53 -35.70 10.84
N PHE A 314 8.71 -36.54 11.46
CA PHE A 314 8.00 -36.17 12.70
C PHE A 314 7.99 -37.26 13.77
N ALA A 315 8.58 -38.43 13.49
CA ALA A 315 8.81 -39.48 14.49
C ALA A 315 10.31 -39.56 14.80
N GLY A 316 10.63 -39.55 16.10
CA GLY A 316 12.00 -39.55 16.64
C GLY A 316 12.29 -38.29 17.44
N ASN A 317 12.97 -38.43 18.57
CA ASN A 317 13.37 -37.31 19.45
C ASN A 317 14.28 -36.32 18.69
N GLY A 318 13.69 -35.34 18.01
CA GLY A 318 14.40 -34.17 17.46
C GLY A 318 14.67 -34.17 15.96
N ASP A 319 14.30 -35.21 15.20
CA ASP A 319 14.42 -35.18 13.73
C ASP A 319 13.18 -34.51 13.12
N ASN A 320 13.08 -33.19 13.27
CA ASN A 320 12.19 -32.32 12.50
C ASN A 320 12.88 -31.89 11.19
N ARG A 321 13.46 -32.86 10.48
CA ARG A 321 14.20 -32.59 9.26
C ARG A 321 13.25 -32.46 8.09
N GLU A 322 13.49 -31.46 7.27
CA GLU A 322 12.70 -31.18 6.08
C GLU A 322 13.46 -31.67 4.85
N TYR A 323 12.75 -32.29 3.92
CA TYR A 323 13.30 -32.83 2.69
C TYR A 323 12.46 -32.40 1.49
N GLU A 324 13.12 -32.13 0.37
CA GLU A 324 12.47 -31.86 -0.91
C GLU A 324 13.06 -32.76 -1.99
N ARG A 325 12.21 -33.23 -2.90
CA ARG A 325 12.64 -33.78 -4.19
C ARG A 325 11.70 -33.37 -5.29
N ARG A 326 12.14 -33.56 -6.53
CA ARG A 326 11.38 -33.20 -7.72
C ARG A 326 11.41 -34.35 -8.73
N LYS A 327 10.29 -34.57 -9.38
CA LYS A 327 10.17 -35.34 -10.62
C LYS A 327 10.29 -34.35 -11.77
N ILE A 328 11.31 -34.51 -12.60
CA ILE A 328 11.61 -33.67 -13.76
C ILE A 328 11.62 -34.58 -14.97
N ASP A 329 10.79 -34.25 -15.97
CA ASP A 329 10.65 -35.04 -17.19
C ASP A 329 10.43 -36.54 -16.92
N GLY A 330 9.52 -36.84 -15.99
CA GLY A 330 9.17 -38.23 -15.66
C GLY A 330 10.16 -38.95 -14.73
N THR A 331 11.31 -38.36 -14.40
CA THR A 331 12.35 -38.99 -13.57
C THR A 331 12.44 -38.34 -12.20
N TRP A 332 12.42 -39.13 -11.13
CA TRP A 332 12.61 -38.65 -9.76
C TRP A 332 14.09 -38.31 -9.49
N GLY A 333 14.34 -37.10 -9.01
CA GLY A 333 15.61 -36.74 -8.39
C GLY A 333 15.76 -37.33 -6.97
N ALA A 334 16.98 -37.27 -6.45
CA ALA A 334 17.24 -37.63 -5.05
C ALA A 334 16.54 -36.66 -4.08
N TRP A 335 16.26 -37.14 -2.88
CA TRP A 335 15.87 -36.28 -1.77
C TRP A 335 17.03 -35.39 -1.34
N VAL A 336 16.73 -34.11 -1.17
CA VAL A 336 17.64 -33.11 -0.63
C VAL A 336 17.11 -32.68 0.71
N GLU A 337 17.93 -32.78 1.77
CA GLU A 337 17.60 -32.22 3.07
C GLU A 337 17.63 -30.68 2.97
N ILE A 338 16.52 -30.04 3.29
CA ILE A 338 16.30 -28.58 3.27
C ILE A 338 16.03 -28.02 4.68
N SER A 339 16.25 -28.83 5.71
CA SER A 339 16.09 -28.47 7.11
C SER A 339 16.82 -27.16 7.47
N PRO A 340 16.15 -26.22 8.18
CA PRO A 340 16.82 -25.02 8.71
C PRO A 340 18.06 -25.31 9.57
N ILE A 341 18.14 -26.50 10.19
CA ILE A 341 19.31 -26.93 10.99
C ILE A 341 20.62 -26.95 10.20
N LEU A 342 20.57 -27.22 8.88
CA LEU A 342 21.75 -27.20 8.01
C LEU A 342 22.34 -25.79 7.88
N LEU A 343 21.49 -24.75 7.88
CA LEU A 343 21.94 -23.36 7.84
C LEU A 343 22.71 -23.00 9.12
N PHE A 344 22.22 -23.42 10.29
CA PHE A 344 22.89 -23.18 11.56
C PHE A 344 24.24 -23.91 11.65
N GLN A 345 24.32 -25.14 11.16
CA GLN A 345 25.59 -25.89 11.11
C GLN A 345 26.62 -25.20 10.20
N SER A 346 26.21 -24.73 9.01
CA SER A 346 27.10 -23.99 8.10
C SER A 346 27.66 -22.72 8.74
N VAL A 347 26.81 -21.92 9.39
CA VAL A 347 27.24 -20.70 10.11
C VAL A 347 28.20 -21.05 11.25
N SER A 348 27.92 -22.10 12.02
CA SER A 348 28.79 -22.56 13.12
C SER A 348 30.19 -22.99 12.62
N ASN A 349 30.24 -23.73 11.51
CA ASN A 349 31.49 -24.13 10.87
C ASN A 349 32.29 -22.92 10.39
N GLY A 350 31.62 -21.94 9.76
CA GLY A 350 32.25 -20.69 9.33
C GLY A 350 32.83 -19.88 10.50
N LYS A 351 32.08 -19.74 11.60
CA LYS A 351 32.56 -19.09 12.84
C LYS A 351 33.80 -19.77 13.40
N SER A 352 33.82 -21.09 13.40
CA SER A 352 34.97 -21.87 13.87
C SER A 352 36.22 -21.59 13.02
N GLN A 353 36.09 -21.55 11.69
CA GLN A 353 37.20 -21.23 10.79
C GLN A 353 37.73 -19.81 11.00
N VAL A 354 36.85 -18.81 11.13
CA VAL A 354 37.24 -17.42 11.37
C VAL A 354 37.92 -17.26 12.74
N ALA A 355 37.36 -17.84 13.79
CA ALA A 355 37.94 -17.82 15.14
C ALA A 355 39.36 -18.42 15.17
N ASN A 356 39.55 -19.55 14.48
CA ASN A 356 40.86 -20.19 14.34
C ASN A 356 41.86 -19.28 13.62
N ALA A 357 41.45 -18.63 12.52
CA ALA A 357 42.31 -17.72 11.77
C ALA A 357 42.74 -16.50 12.61
N ILE A 358 41.82 -15.89 13.37
CA ILE A 358 42.13 -14.76 14.26
C ILE A 358 43.11 -15.20 15.37
N THR A 359 42.86 -16.38 15.96
CA THR A 359 43.73 -16.95 17.00
C THR A 359 45.13 -17.24 16.47
N GLN A 360 45.25 -17.79 15.25
CA GLN A 360 46.55 -18.00 14.58
C GLN A 360 47.33 -16.71 14.33
N LYS A 361 46.64 -15.56 14.28
CA LYS A 361 47.26 -14.24 14.16
C LYS A 361 47.56 -13.57 15.52
N GLY A 362 47.50 -14.34 16.60
CA GLY A 362 47.91 -13.91 17.94
C GLY A 362 46.81 -13.25 18.77
N VAL A 363 45.55 -13.27 18.33
CA VAL A 363 44.41 -12.72 19.08
C VAL A 363 43.46 -13.86 19.48
N PRO A 364 43.49 -14.35 20.74
CA PRO A 364 42.65 -15.46 21.18
C PRO A 364 41.15 -15.19 20.94
N THR A 365 40.49 -16.05 20.16
CA THR A 365 39.07 -15.92 19.80
C THR A 365 38.41 -17.30 19.79
N SER A 366 37.27 -17.46 20.49
CA SER A 366 36.53 -18.73 20.55
C SER A 366 35.61 -18.90 19.34
N ALA A 367 35.40 -20.14 18.89
CA ALA A 367 34.40 -20.49 17.88
C ALA A 367 32.97 -20.08 18.27
N THR A 368 32.68 -19.99 19.58
CA THR A 368 31.37 -19.59 20.11
C THR A 368 31.21 -18.07 20.26
N THR A 369 32.28 -17.28 20.06
CA THR A 369 32.26 -15.82 20.19
C THR A 369 31.26 -15.18 19.21
N GLU A 370 30.60 -14.08 19.60
CA GLU A 370 29.69 -13.35 18.70
C GLU A 370 30.41 -12.71 17.51
N PHE A 371 29.73 -12.57 16.37
CA PHE A 371 30.34 -12.01 15.16
C PHE A 371 30.88 -10.59 15.35
N ALA A 372 30.19 -9.74 16.13
CA ALA A 372 30.65 -8.39 16.42
C ALA A 372 31.98 -8.40 17.19
N THR A 373 32.14 -9.30 18.17
CA THR A 373 33.39 -9.47 18.90
C THR A 373 34.49 -10.07 18.02
N MET A 374 34.17 -11.03 17.14
CA MET A 374 35.12 -11.55 16.16
C MET A 374 35.63 -10.43 15.23
N ALA A 375 34.75 -9.57 14.73
CA ALA A 375 35.10 -8.42 13.90
C ALA A 375 36.01 -7.43 14.65
N ALA A 376 35.71 -7.13 15.92
CA ALA A 376 36.58 -6.31 16.75
C ALA A 376 37.96 -6.96 16.97
N ASN A 377 38.02 -8.28 17.13
CA ASN A 377 39.28 -9.01 17.28
C ASN A 377 40.10 -9.05 15.99
N ILE A 378 39.49 -9.08 14.81
CA ILE A 378 40.20 -8.92 13.53
C ILE A 378 40.94 -7.58 13.51
N GLY A 379 40.34 -6.49 14.01
CA GLY A 379 41.00 -5.18 14.11
C GLY A 379 42.20 -5.14 15.08
N LYS A 380 42.34 -6.13 15.96
CA LYS A 380 43.48 -6.27 16.89
C LYS A 380 44.61 -7.14 16.33
N VAL A 381 44.39 -7.79 15.18
CA VAL A 381 45.44 -8.58 14.53
C VAL A 381 46.59 -7.66 14.16
N SER A 382 47.79 -7.94 14.66
CA SER A 382 48.97 -7.16 14.33
C SER A 382 49.30 -7.32 12.85
N THR A 383 49.14 -6.24 12.08
CA THR A 383 49.44 -6.16 10.63
C THR A 383 50.79 -5.49 10.34
N GLY A 384 51.52 -5.06 11.38
CA GLY A 384 52.75 -4.28 11.23
C GLY A 384 53.97 -5.13 10.86
N LYS A 385 54.83 -4.57 9.99
CA LYS A 385 56.21 -5.04 9.80
C LYS A 385 56.94 -4.94 11.14
N LYS A 386 57.72 -5.95 11.51
CA LYS A 386 58.48 -5.89 12.76
C LYS A 386 59.55 -4.79 12.67
N PHE A 387 59.74 -4.09 13.78
CA PHE A 387 60.64 -2.97 13.92
C PHE A 387 61.46 -3.13 15.21
N ALA A 388 62.73 -2.75 15.17
CA ALA A 388 63.57 -2.65 16.34
C ALA A 388 64.53 -1.47 16.19
N GLU A 389 64.82 -0.78 17.29
CA GLU A 389 65.83 0.26 17.35
C GLU A 389 66.73 0.07 18.58
N GLY A 390 67.91 0.65 18.56
CA GLY A 390 68.82 0.59 19.68
C GLY A 390 70.22 1.06 19.33
N ASP A 391 71.15 0.71 20.20
CA ASP A 391 72.56 1.06 20.07
C ASP A 391 73.42 -0.17 19.89
N ALA A 392 74.41 -0.09 19.01
CA ALA A 392 75.40 -1.15 18.83
C ALA A 392 76.78 -0.57 18.53
N TYR A 393 77.81 -1.16 19.13
CA TYR A 393 79.19 -0.82 18.83
C TYR A 393 79.67 -1.56 17.58
N SER A 394 80.48 -0.89 16.76
CA SER A 394 81.23 -1.56 15.71
C SER A 394 82.30 -2.48 16.30
N VAL A 395 82.52 -3.60 15.64
CA VAL A 395 83.48 -4.63 16.00
C VAL A 395 84.32 -5.02 14.78
N THR A 396 85.61 -5.29 14.99
CA THR A 396 86.56 -5.65 13.92
C THR A 396 86.59 -7.15 13.61
N ASN A 397 85.75 -7.95 14.27
CA ASN A 397 85.90 -9.40 14.35
C ASN A 397 84.69 -10.18 13.79
N ARG A 398 84.16 -9.81 12.62
CA ARG A 398 83.25 -10.74 11.92
C ARG A 398 84.11 -11.89 11.36
N PRO A 399 83.93 -13.15 11.79
CA PRO A 399 84.78 -14.26 11.34
C PRO A 399 84.77 -14.40 9.81
N GLY A 400 85.94 -14.40 9.18
CA GLY A 400 86.11 -14.60 7.74
C GLY A 400 86.05 -13.33 6.86
N TYR A 401 85.97 -12.14 7.46
CA TYR A 401 85.88 -10.87 6.72
C TYR A 401 86.95 -9.86 7.15
N VAL A 402 87.41 -9.04 6.21
CA VAL A 402 88.32 -7.91 6.47
C VAL A 402 87.48 -6.63 6.52
N GLY A 403 87.35 -6.02 7.69
CA GLY A 403 86.59 -4.78 7.92
C GLY A 403 85.93 -4.70 9.29
N SER A 404 85.37 -3.53 9.63
CA SER A 404 84.54 -3.37 10.82
C SER A 404 83.07 -3.61 10.51
N PHE A 405 82.32 -4.03 11.52
CA PHE A 405 80.90 -4.36 11.41
C PHE A 405 80.13 -3.92 12.63
N ILE A 406 78.89 -3.50 12.45
CA ILE A 406 77.90 -3.42 13.53
C ILE A 406 77.21 -4.79 13.63
N ARG A 407 77.21 -5.37 14.83
CA ARG A 407 76.45 -6.59 15.13
C ARG A 407 75.16 -6.22 15.85
N LEU A 408 74.02 -6.40 15.17
CA LEU A 408 72.70 -6.24 15.77
C LEU A 408 72.20 -7.59 16.28
N THR A 409 72.02 -7.71 17.58
CA THR A 409 71.55 -8.94 18.25
C THR A 409 70.15 -8.75 18.83
N GLY A 410 69.45 -9.86 19.13
CA GLY A 410 68.14 -9.79 19.78
C GLY A 410 67.01 -9.31 18.85
N LEU A 411 67.27 -9.18 17.55
CA LEU A 411 66.23 -8.95 16.56
C LEU A 411 65.37 -10.22 16.49
N GLY A 412 64.11 -10.15 16.92
CA GLY A 412 63.13 -11.25 16.78
C GLY A 412 62.70 -11.53 15.33
N PHE A 413 63.45 -11.03 14.35
CA PHE A 413 63.20 -11.09 12.92
C PHE A 413 64.48 -10.86 12.12
N GLN A 414 64.52 -11.39 10.89
CA GLN A 414 65.54 -11.05 9.92
C GLN A 414 65.21 -9.68 9.30
N PRO A 415 66.01 -8.63 9.54
CA PRO A 415 65.70 -7.33 8.97
C PRO A 415 65.98 -7.32 7.46
N ARG A 416 65.05 -6.76 6.69
CA ARG A 416 65.24 -6.44 5.26
C ARG A 416 65.80 -5.06 5.05
N THR A 417 65.54 -4.14 5.96
CA THR A 417 66.13 -2.78 5.94
C THR A 417 66.75 -2.49 7.29
N VAL A 418 68.00 -2.02 7.29
CA VAL A 418 68.70 -1.54 8.48
C VAL A 418 69.27 -0.17 8.18
N LEU A 419 68.91 0.81 9.00
CA LEU A 419 69.49 2.15 9.01
C LEU A 419 70.39 2.23 10.24
N CYS A 420 71.63 2.66 10.09
CA CYS A 420 72.54 2.90 11.20
C CYS A 420 73.11 4.31 11.09
N LYS A 421 73.03 5.11 12.15
CA LYS A 421 73.62 6.44 12.26
C LYS A 421 74.77 6.39 13.26
N ARG A 422 75.93 6.93 12.92
CA ARG A 422 77.02 7.05 13.88
C ARG A 422 76.67 8.12 14.91
N ARG A 423 76.78 7.80 16.21
CA ARG A 423 76.52 8.77 17.27
C ARG A 423 77.54 9.92 17.20
N ASN A 424 77.05 11.16 17.27
CA ASN A 424 77.80 12.42 17.15
C ASN A 424 78.28 12.81 15.72
N TYR A 425 77.82 12.13 14.67
CA TYR A 425 78.10 12.51 13.28
C TYR A 425 76.81 12.45 12.43
N ASP A 426 76.75 13.24 11.36
CA ASP A 426 75.63 13.19 10.39
C ASP A 426 75.80 12.06 9.36
N TRP A 427 76.53 11.02 9.71
CA TRP A 427 76.86 9.92 8.82
C TRP A 427 75.93 8.74 9.03
N TRP A 428 75.41 8.23 7.91
CA TRP A 428 74.46 7.13 7.87
C TRP A 428 75.04 5.98 7.06
N SER A 429 74.86 4.79 7.58
CA SER A 429 75.05 3.51 6.91
C SER A 429 73.67 2.91 6.69
N VAL A 430 73.34 2.57 5.45
CA VAL A 430 72.06 1.98 5.09
C VAL A 430 72.33 0.61 4.51
N TYR A 431 71.54 -0.37 4.94
CA TYR A 431 71.36 -1.65 4.29
C TYR A 431 69.90 -1.79 3.89
N ALA A 432 69.67 -2.17 2.65
CA ALA A 432 68.36 -2.55 2.17
C ALA A 432 68.53 -3.78 1.28
N GLU A 433 67.77 -4.82 1.59
CA GLU A 433 67.57 -5.98 0.73
C GLU A 433 66.45 -5.63 -0.26
N ILE A 434 66.84 -5.10 -1.42
CA ILE A 434 65.89 -4.77 -2.50
C ILE A 434 65.74 -6.00 -3.39
N GLY A 435 64.72 -6.82 -3.11
CA GLY A 435 64.30 -7.90 -3.98
C GLY A 435 63.57 -7.37 -5.21
N VAL A 436 64.29 -6.83 -6.19
CA VAL A 436 63.72 -6.52 -7.52
C VAL A 436 64.62 -7.14 -8.59
N VAL A 437 64.16 -8.29 -9.10
CA VAL A 437 64.61 -8.93 -10.34
C VAL A 437 66.11 -9.20 -10.44
N GLY A 438 66.52 -10.36 -9.92
CA GLY A 438 67.60 -11.14 -10.53
C GLY A 438 69.00 -11.02 -9.96
N ASN A 439 69.29 -10.11 -9.03
CA ASN A 439 70.51 -10.12 -8.19
C ASN A 439 70.28 -9.27 -6.94
N ASP A 440 70.58 -9.80 -5.74
CA ASP A 440 70.46 -9.07 -4.46
C ASP A 440 71.31 -7.80 -4.49
N LEU A 441 70.65 -6.67 -4.71
CA LEU A 441 71.34 -5.39 -4.85
C LEU A 441 71.50 -4.77 -3.46
N LYS A 442 72.50 -5.25 -2.74
CA LYS A 442 72.84 -4.75 -1.41
C LYS A 442 73.72 -3.50 -1.55
N PHE A 443 73.13 -2.32 -1.40
CA PHE A 443 73.90 -1.08 -1.30
C PHE A 443 74.35 -0.86 0.14
N TYR A 444 75.65 -0.65 0.34
CA TYR A 444 76.21 0.02 1.51
C TYR A 444 76.77 1.35 1.06
N LYS A 445 76.37 2.44 1.73
CA LYS A 445 76.96 3.76 1.54
C LYS A 445 77.80 4.09 2.76
N GLY A 446 79.11 4.12 2.55
CA GLY A 446 80.12 4.43 3.55
C GLY A 446 80.18 5.91 3.93
N MET A 447 81.04 6.23 4.90
CA MET A 447 81.23 7.59 5.43
C MET A 447 81.75 8.58 4.37
N TYR A 448 82.33 8.07 3.28
CA TYR A 448 82.94 8.85 2.20
C TYR A 448 82.19 8.78 0.87
N ASN A 449 80.89 8.52 0.90
CA ASN A 449 80.08 8.35 -0.32
C ASN A 449 80.48 7.09 -1.13
N THR A 450 81.34 6.23 -0.58
CA THR A 450 81.80 5.00 -1.22
C THR A 450 80.69 3.96 -1.20
N VAL A 451 80.33 3.45 -2.39
CA VAL A 451 79.40 2.34 -2.55
C VAL A 451 80.19 1.04 -2.53
N TYR A 452 79.93 0.18 -1.55
CA TYR A 452 80.58 -1.13 -1.48
C TYR A 452 79.59 -2.24 -1.86
N SER A 453 80.11 -3.31 -2.48
CA SER A 453 79.36 -4.55 -2.66
C SER A 453 79.16 -5.20 -1.29
N ALA A 454 77.91 -5.44 -0.86
CA ALA A 454 77.65 -5.88 0.51
C ALA A 454 77.91 -7.38 0.79
N GLY A 455 79.03 -7.92 0.28
CA GLY A 455 79.47 -9.28 0.58
C GLY A 455 79.65 -9.54 2.08
N GLY A 456 79.87 -8.48 2.87
CA GLY A 456 80.01 -8.52 4.32
C GLY A 456 78.76 -8.18 5.13
N SER A 457 77.60 -7.88 4.54
CA SER A 457 76.37 -7.60 5.31
C SER A 457 75.35 -8.73 5.15
N ALA A 458 75.02 -9.40 6.25
CA ALA A 458 74.14 -10.58 6.23
C ALA A 458 73.53 -10.88 7.61
N TRP A 459 72.39 -11.57 7.57
CA TRP A 459 71.82 -12.27 8.71
C TRP A 459 72.48 -13.65 8.87
N ASP A 460 72.90 -14.00 10.09
CA ASP A 460 73.52 -15.30 10.38
C ASP A 460 72.58 -16.31 11.08
N GLY A 461 71.29 -15.96 11.22
CA GLY A 461 70.30 -16.75 11.97
C GLY A 461 70.00 -16.19 13.37
N SER A 462 70.92 -15.40 13.94
CA SER A 462 70.78 -14.84 15.30
C SER A 462 71.12 -13.35 15.40
N SER A 463 71.93 -12.86 14.48
CA SER A 463 72.47 -11.51 14.45
C SER A 463 72.49 -10.98 13.02
N PHE A 464 72.21 -9.68 12.86
CA PHE A 464 72.44 -8.97 11.61
C PHE A 464 73.78 -8.27 11.67
N TRP A 465 74.60 -8.47 10.64
CA TRP A 465 75.90 -7.82 10.51
C TRP A 465 75.82 -6.77 9.41
N LEU A 466 76.16 -5.52 9.75
CA LEU A 466 76.28 -4.42 8.81
C LEU A 466 77.73 -3.95 8.74
N GLN A 467 78.37 -4.04 7.58
CA GLN A 467 79.73 -3.54 7.42
C GLN A 467 79.82 -2.02 7.65
N THR A 468 80.90 -1.55 8.26
CA THR A 468 81.20 -0.15 8.54
C THR A 468 82.64 0.22 8.16
N ASP A 469 82.86 1.50 7.82
CA ASP A 469 84.19 2.07 7.47
C ASP A 469 85.06 2.46 8.67
N ASP A 470 84.66 2.13 9.89
CA ASP A 470 85.37 2.55 11.10
C ASP A 470 86.39 1.51 11.58
N ASN A 471 87.15 1.82 12.64
CA ASN A 471 88.18 0.95 13.22
C ASN A 471 87.72 0.29 14.54
N GLY A 472 86.46 -0.12 14.60
CA GLY A 472 85.85 -0.71 15.80
C GLY A 472 85.60 0.29 16.93
N SER A 473 84.82 -0.13 17.92
CA SER A 473 84.49 0.63 19.15
C SER A 473 83.76 1.96 18.95
N VAL A 474 83.15 2.19 17.77
CA VAL A 474 82.29 3.34 17.53
C VAL A 474 80.84 2.95 17.77
N LEU A 475 80.09 3.84 18.41
CA LEU A 475 78.68 3.62 18.73
C LEU A 475 77.76 4.08 17.58
N TYR A 476 76.84 3.19 17.19
CA TYR A 476 75.80 3.47 16.20
C TYR A 476 74.41 3.34 16.82
N GLU A 477 73.53 4.25 16.45
CA GLU A 477 72.09 4.14 16.60
C GLU A 477 71.55 3.38 15.39
N TYR A 478 70.73 2.35 15.59
CA TYR A 478 70.15 1.57 14.50
C TYR A 478 68.63 1.56 14.51
N GLN A 479 68.05 1.38 13.32
CA GLN A 479 66.66 1.07 13.07
C GLN A 479 66.60 -0.10 12.09
N ALA A 480 65.95 -1.20 12.49
CA ALA A 480 65.82 -2.44 11.73
C ALA A 480 64.34 -2.70 11.42
N TYR A 481 64.06 -3.08 10.17
CA TYR A 481 62.71 -3.31 9.64
C TYR A 481 62.64 -4.66 8.92
N GLU A 482 61.59 -5.46 9.16
CA GLU A 482 61.27 -6.71 8.44
C GLU A 482 60.73 -6.48 7.03
#